data_AF-W0GX67-F1
#
_entry.id   AF-W0GX67-F1
#
_cell.length_a   1.000
_cell.length_b   1.000
_cell.length_c   1.000
_cell.angle_alpha   90.00
_cell.angle_beta   90.00
_cell.angle_gamma   90.00
#
_symmetry.space_group_name_H-M   'P 1'
#
loop_
_entity.id
_entity.type
_entity.pdbx_description
1 polymer ?
#
loop_
_entity_poly.entity_id
_entity_poly.type
_entity_poly.pdbx_seq_one_letter_code
_entity_poly.pdbx_strand_id
1 'polypeptide(L)'
;MSTRRFKGLYLQATGDPYCFSFVTYTPQTIEQMLACGDLNASEEYFNPVIFDFLLFASEAALGAPAGDSFPITYDDVLIITSRQRGSGIQHEYLIRLSVHDWNNAKQLAADQLQDVLSSERWNGARLTDLRD
;
A
#
# COMPACT_ATOMS: atom_id res chain seq x y z
N MET A 1 1.67 -9.80 18.83
CA MET A 1 2.85 -9.88 17.94
C MET A 1 2.43 -9.42 16.55
N SER A 2 2.85 -8.25 16.05
CA SER A 2 2.97 -7.99 14.59
C SER A 2 3.47 -6.58 14.20
N THR A 3 3.77 -5.65 15.13
CA THR A 3 4.21 -4.27 14.77
C THR A 3 5.51 -4.20 13.96
N ARG A 4 6.24 -5.31 13.78
CA ARG A 4 7.43 -5.38 12.92
C ARG A 4 7.11 -5.59 11.44
N ARG A 5 5.97 -6.21 11.08
CA ARG A 5 5.70 -6.62 9.69
C ARG A 5 5.64 -5.44 8.73
N PHE A 6 5.00 -4.35 9.18
CA PHE A 6 4.79 -3.15 8.36
C PHE A 6 5.63 -1.96 8.82
N LYS A 7 6.75 -2.22 9.50
CA LYS A 7 7.60 -1.15 10.01
C LYS A 7 8.16 -0.34 8.84
N GLY A 8 7.92 0.98 8.87
CA GLY A 8 8.45 1.89 7.86
C GLY A 8 7.54 2.08 6.64
N LEU A 9 6.40 1.40 6.60
CA LEU A 9 5.34 1.64 5.63
C LEU A 9 4.37 2.69 6.19
N TYR A 10 3.94 3.61 5.34
CA TYR A 10 2.91 4.59 5.68
C TYR A 10 1.92 4.75 4.55
N LEU A 11 0.64 4.85 4.86
CA LEU A 11 -0.44 5.07 3.91
C LEU A 11 -1.29 6.26 4.36
N GLN A 12 -1.56 7.21 3.47
CA GLN A 12 -2.37 8.39 3.78
C GLN A 12 -3.37 8.67 2.66
N ALA A 13 -4.55 9.15 3.03
CA ALA A 13 -5.51 9.69 2.08
C ALA A 13 -4.97 10.98 1.45
N THR A 14 -5.30 11.21 0.18
CA THR A 14 -4.93 12.46 -0.54
C THR A 14 -6.09 13.46 -0.62
N GLY A 15 -7.28 13.06 -0.17
CA GLY A 15 -8.54 13.77 -0.37
C GLY A 15 -9.31 13.32 -1.63
N ASP A 16 -8.66 12.61 -2.57
CA ASP A 16 -9.36 11.89 -3.65
C ASP A 16 -9.73 10.48 -3.15
N PRO A 17 -10.97 10.00 -3.38
CA PRO A 17 -11.49 8.73 -2.86
C PRO A 17 -10.73 7.49 -3.32
N TYR A 18 -10.01 7.58 -4.44
CA TYR A 18 -9.30 6.46 -5.06
C TYR A 18 -7.80 6.70 -5.15
N CYS A 19 -7.28 7.74 -4.48
CA CYS A 19 -5.88 8.12 -4.58
C CYS A 19 -5.23 8.26 -3.20
N PHE A 20 -4.09 7.60 -3.05
CA PHE A 20 -3.40 7.43 -1.77
C PHE A 20 -1.92 7.77 -1.89
N SER A 21 -1.36 8.38 -0.85
CA SER A 21 0.10 8.50 -0.68
C SER A 21 0.59 7.28 0.11
N PHE A 22 1.47 6.50 -0.50
CA PHE A 22 2.06 5.31 0.09
C PHE A 22 3.57 5.43 0.17
N VAL A 23 4.14 5.29 1.36
CA VAL A 23 5.58 5.37 1.61
C VAL A 23 6.10 3.98 1.93
N THR A 24 7.16 3.56 1.24
CA THR A 24 7.86 2.31 1.50
C THR A 24 9.37 2.41 1.21
N TYR A 25 10.11 1.37 1.62
CA TYR A 25 11.54 1.15 1.36
C TYR A 25 11.79 0.14 0.24
N THR A 26 10.72 -0.41 -0.33
CA THR A 26 10.77 -1.55 -1.23
C THR A 26 11.44 -1.20 -2.55
N PRO A 27 12.34 -2.05 -3.08
CA PRO A 27 12.89 -1.91 -4.42
C PRO A 27 11.77 -1.74 -5.44
N GLN A 28 11.90 -0.81 -6.39
CA GLN A 28 10.79 -0.43 -7.27
C GLN A 28 11.01 -0.80 -8.73
N THR A 29 12.24 -1.15 -9.12
CA THR A 29 12.56 -1.52 -10.50
C THR A 29 13.05 -2.94 -10.59
N ILE A 30 12.85 -3.53 -11.77
CA ILE A 30 13.37 -4.84 -12.11
C ILE A 30 14.89 -4.91 -11.89
N GLU A 31 15.63 -3.87 -12.25
CA GLU A 31 17.08 -3.81 -12.06
C GLU A 31 17.48 -3.84 -10.59
N GLN A 32 16.73 -3.15 -9.73
CA GLN A 32 16.99 -3.16 -8.29
C GLN A 32 16.72 -4.54 -7.70
N MET A 33 15.60 -5.18 -8.08
CA MET A 33 15.25 -6.53 -7.60
C MET A 33 16.23 -7.60 -8.08
N LEU A 34 16.68 -7.50 -9.33
CA LEU A 34 17.74 -8.37 -9.87
C LEU A 34 19.07 -8.14 -9.11
N ALA A 35 19.42 -6.89 -8.83
CA ALA A 35 20.66 -6.54 -8.15
C ALA A 35 20.72 -7.00 -6.68
N CYS A 36 19.58 -6.99 -5.96
CA CYS A 36 19.52 -7.50 -4.60
C CYS A 36 19.22 -9.00 -4.50
N GLY A 37 18.90 -9.67 -5.62
CA GLY A 37 18.59 -11.09 -5.67
C GLY A 37 17.16 -11.44 -5.27
N ASP A 38 16.27 -10.45 -5.16
CA ASP A 38 14.84 -10.66 -4.87
C ASP A 38 14.06 -11.13 -6.11
N LEU A 39 14.64 -10.98 -7.31
CA LEU A 39 14.09 -11.47 -8.57
C LEU A 39 15.15 -12.24 -9.35
N ASN A 40 14.82 -13.43 -9.84
CA ASN A 40 15.64 -14.15 -10.80
C ASN A 40 15.38 -13.65 -12.22
N ALA A 41 16.40 -13.66 -13.08
CA ALA A 41 16.28 -13.16 -14.47
C ALA A 41 15.24 -13.91 -15.34
N SER A 42 14.81 -15.10 -14.93
CA SER A 42 13.78 -15.89 -15.61
C SER A 42 12.37 -15.69 -15.04
N GLU A 43 12.24 -14.97 -13.92
CA GLU A 43 10.96 -14.75 -13.26
C GLU A 43 10.24 -13.54 -13.84
N GLU A 44 8.90 -13.62 -13.83
CA GLU A 44 8.06 -12.49 -14.21
C GLU A 44 8.21 -11.37 -13.18
N TYR A 45 8.37 -10.14 -13.67
CA TYR A 45 8.43 -8.97 -12.82
C TYR A 45 7.03 -8.58 -12.36
N PHE A 46 6.82 -8.61 -11.05
CA PHE A 46 5.70 -7.96 -10.40
C PHE A 46 6.20 -6.80 -9.56
N ASN A 47 5.47 -5.69 -9.59
CA ASN A 47 5.87 -4.51 -8.84
C ASN A 47 5.64 -4.73 -7.34
N PRO A 48 6.70 -4.85 -6.53
CA PRO A 48 6.57 -5.18 -5.11
C PRO A 48 5.98 -4.04 -4.29
N VAL A 49 6.04 -2.79 -4.78
CA VAL A 49 5.37 -1.64 -4.15
C VAL A 49 3.85 -1.84 -4.18
N ILE A 50 3.30 -2.40 -5.26
CA ILE A 50 1.86 -2.70 -5.35
C ILE A 50 1.48 -3.79 -4.36
N PHE A 51 2.29 -4.85 -4.24
CA PHE A 51 2.03 -5.90 -3.25
C PHE A 51 2.07 -5.37 -1.81
N ASP A 52 3.07 -4.57 -1.48
CA ASP A 52 3.16 -3.97 -0.15
C ASP A 52 1.99 -3.03 0.13
N PHE A 53 1.55 -2.25 -0.88
CA PHE A 53 0.35 -1.43 -0.76
C PHE A 53 -0.89 -2.29 -0.46
N LEU A 54 -1.12 -3.36 -1.25
CA LEU A 54 -2.28 -4.24 -1.07
C LEU A 54 -2.26 -4.94 0.29
N LEU A 55 -1.08 -5.43 0.70
CA LEU A 55 -0.90 -6.12 1.96
C LEU A 55 -1.08 -5.17 3.15
N PHE A 56 -0.54 -3.96 3.04
CA PHE A 56 -0.66 -2.94 4.08
C PHE A 56 -2.11 -2.43 4.19
N ALA A 57 -2.76 -2.15 3.06
CA ALA A 57 -4.15 -1.70 3.04
C ALA A 57 -5.08 -2.76 3.66
N SER A 58 -4.96 -4.02 3.24
CA SER A 58 -5.81 -5.10 3.73
C SER A 58 -5.54 -5.45 5.21
N GLU A 59 -4.31 -5.74 5.57
CA GLU A 59 -4.01 -6.26 6.91
C GLU A 59 -3.78 -5.13 7.94
N ALA A 60 -3.04 -4.08 7.58
CA ALA A 60 -2.64 -3.04 8.54
C ALA A 60 -3.70 -1.96 8.73
N ALA A 61 -4.28 -1.46 7.62
CA ALA A 61 -5.31 -0.43 7.68
C ALA A 61 -6.69 -1.01 7.99
N LEU A 62 -7.10 -2.06 7.25
CA LEU A 62 -8.43 -2.66 7.41
C LEU A 62 -8.51 -3.78 8.45
N GLY A 63 -7.37 -4.26 8.97
CA GLY A 63 -7.35 -5.28 10.01
C GLY A 63 -7.79 -6.67 9.53
N ALA A 64 -7.74 -6.95 8.22
CA ALA A 64 -8.08 -8.27 7.69
C ALA A 64 -7.09 -9.34 8.22
N PRO A 65 -7.57 -10.56 8.52
CA PRO A 65 -6.70 -11.69 8.82
C PRO A 65 -5.67 -11.93 7.71
N ALA A 66 -4.46 -12.31 8.11
CA ALA A 66 -3.39 -12.60 7.15
C ALA A 66 -3.79 -13.76 6.24
N GLY A 67 -3.73 -13.53 4.92
CA GLY A 67 -4.08 -14.51 3.90
C GLY A 67 -5.55 -14.50 3.46
N ASP A 68 -6.40 -13.64 4.04
CA ASP A 68 -7.76 -13.45 3.55
C ASP A 68 -7.76 -12.74 2.19
N SER A 69 -8.75 -13.05 1.36
CA SER A 69 -8.91 -12.44 0.05
C SER A 69 -9.26 -10.96 0.18
N PHE A 70 -8.41 -10.08 -0.34
CA PHE A 70 -8.71 -8.66 -0.46
C PHE A 70 -9.42 -8.38 -1.79
N PRO A 71 -10.55 -7.63 -1.82
CA PRO A 71 -11.29 -7.39 -3.06
C PRO A 71 -10.55 -6.58 -4.12
N ILE A 72 -9.62 -5.72 -3.70
CA ILE A 72 -8.75 -4.94 -4.59
C ILE A 72 -7.52 -5.77 -4.90
N THR A 73 -7.23 -5.95 -6.18
CA THR A 73 -6.16 -6.82 -6.68
C THR A 73 -5.05 -6.02 -7.35
N TYR A 74 -3.99 -6.70 -7.78
CA TYR A 74 -2.84 -6.08 -8.44
C TYR A 74 -3.25 -5.23 -9.67
N ASP A 75 -4.16 -5.75 -10.49
CA ASP A 75 -4.62 -5.07 -11.71
C ASP A 75 -5.49 -3.83 -11.43
N ASP A 76 -6.00 -3.71 -10.21
CA ASP A 76 -6.77 -2.56 -9.76
C ASP A 76 -5.88 -1.40 -9.30
N VAL A 77 -4.55 -1.56 -9.26
CA VAL A 77 -3.63 -0.59 -8.65
C VAL A 77 -2.68 0.00 -9.68
N LEU A 78 -2.63 1.33 -9.72
CA LEU A 78 -1.74 2.10 -10.58
C LEU A 78 -0.83 2.98 -9.75
N ILE A 79 0.48 2.97 -10.03
CA ILE A 79 1.41 3.98 -9.52
C ILE A 79 1.39 5.15 -10.51
N ILE A 80 0.87 6.29 -10.07
CA ILE A 80 0.77 7.51 -10.89
C ILE A 80 2.11 8.24 -10.93
N THR A 81 2.78 8.35 -9.79
CA THR A 81 4.10 8.98 -9.68
C THR A 81 4.81 8.48 -8.43
N SER A 82 6.13 8.70 -8.38
CA SER A 82 6.97 8.39 -7.23
C SER A 82 7.95 9.52 -6.97
N ARG A 83 8.28 9.78 -5.70
CA ARG A 83 9.36 10.68 -5.30
C ARG A 83 10.20 10.06 -4.19
N GLN A 84 11.48 10.41 -4.17
CA GLN A 84 12.33 10.10 -3.03
C GLN A 84 11.95 10.96 -1.82
N ARG A 85 12.03 10.37 -0.63
CA ARG A 85 11.76 11.05 0.64
C ARG A 85 12.98 10.93 1.56
N GLY A 86 13.33 12.03 2.23
CA GLY A 86 14.45 12.07 3.18
C GLY A 86 15.80 11.77 2.52
N SER A 87 16.58 10.86 3.10
CA SER A 87 17.93 10.49 2.64
C SER A 87 17.96 9.59 1.40
N GLY A 88 16.84 9.43 0.70
CA GLY A 88 16.72 8.61 -0.52
C GLY A 88 16.51 7.11 -0.30
N ILE A 89 16.38 6.66 0.96
CA ILE A 89 16.08 5.26 1.29
C ILE A 89 14.56 5.00 1.27
N GLN A 90 13.76 6.00 1.64
CA GLN A 90 12.30 5.92 1.51
C GLN A 90 11.85 6.52 0.19
N HIS A 91 10.82 5.90 -0.38
CA HIS A 91 10.12 6.39 -1.54
C HIS A 91 8.64 6.60 -1.18
N GLU A 92 8.07 7.66 -1.72
CA GLU A 92 6.64 7.95 -1.64
C GLU A 92 6.03 7.78 -3.02
N TYR A 93 4.95 7.03 -3.09
CA TYR A 93 4.21 6.68 -4.28
C TYR A 93 2.81 7.25 -4.20
N LEU A 94 2.38 7.90 -5.28
CA LEU A 94 0.99 8.23 -5.47
C LEU A 94 0.30 7.04 -6.13
N ILE A 95 -0.48 6.32 -5.36
CA ILE A 95 -1.24 5.14 -5.78
C ILE A 95 -2.64 5.56 -6.17
N ARG A 96 -3.15 5.05 -7.29
CA ARG A 96 -4.55 5.20 -7.69
C ARG A 96 -5.19 3.84 -7.90
N LEU A 97 -6.43 3.70 -7.43
CA LEU A 97 -7.27 2.56 -7.76
C LEU A 97 -7.94 2.77 -9.12
N SER A 98 -7.78 1.80 -10.01
CA SER A 98 -8.45 1.74 -11.30
C SER A 98 -9.91 1.39 -11.10
N VAL A 99 -10.82 2.17 -11.68
CA VAL A 99 -12.26 1.90 -11.66
C VAL A 99 -12.71 0.97 -12.80
N HIS A 100 -11.78 0.28 -13.45
CA HIS A 100 -12.08 -0.75 -14.43
C HIS A 100 -12.60 -2.01 -13.72
N ASP A 101 -13.63 -2.67 -14.28
CA ASP A 101 -14.30 -3.82 -13.67
C ASP A 101 -14.63 -3.63 -12.18
N TRP A 102 -15.11 -2.44 -11.85
CA TRP A 102 -15.43 -2.03 -10.48
C TRP A 102 -16.74 -2.64 -10.01
N ASN A 103 -16.72 -3.26 -8.83
CA ASN A 103 -17.87 -3.93 -8.25
C ASN A 103 -18.13 -3.47 -6.81
N ASN A 104 -19.24 -3.91 -6.22
CA ASN A 104 -19.64 -3.49 -4.88
C ASN A 104 -18.63 -3.90 -3.79
N ALA A 105 -17.92 -5.01 -3.95
CA ALA A 105 -16.92 -5.45 -2.98
C ALA A 105 -15.67 -4.56 -3.02
N LYS A 106 -15.22 -4.17 -4.23
CA LYS A 106 -14.13 -3.20 -4.41
C LYS A 106 -14.51 -1.83 -3.87
N GLN A 107 -15.74 -1.37 -4.15
CA GLN A 107 -16.24 -0.10 -3.61
C GLN A 107 -16.24 -0.12 -2.07
N LEU A 108 -16.79 -1.17 -1.46
CA LEU A 108 -16.84 -1.30 -0.01
C LEU A 108 -15.44 -1.27 0.61
N ALA A 109 -14.47 -1.97 0.01
CA ALA A 109 -13.09 -1.95 0.48
C ALA A 109 -12.44 -0.57 0.36
N ALA A 110 -12.69 0.16 -0.74
CA ALA A 110 -12.18 1.51 -0.92
C ALA A 110 -12.81 2.51 0.07
N ASP A 111 -14.11 2.40 0.33
CA ASP A 111 -14.83 3.24 1.29
C ASP A 111 -14.31 2.99 2.71
N GLN A 112 -14.20 1.72 3.12
CA GLN A 112 -13.64 1.35 4.42
C GLN A 112 -12.20 1.86 4.59
N LEU A 113 -11.40 1.77 3.53
CA LEU A 113 -10.03 2.26 3.56
C LEU A 113 -10.03 3.77 3.77
N GLN A 114 -10.87 4.52 3.05
CA GLN A 114 -10.96 5.97 3.23
C GLN A 114 -11.47 6.38 4.60
N ASP A 115 -12.41 5.64 5.18
CA ASP A 115 -12.91 5.89 6.54
C ASP A 115 -11.77 5.74 7.57
N VAL A 116 -10.94 4.70 7.44
CA VAL A 116 -9.77 4.50 8.30
C VAL A 116 -8.76 5.62 8.11
N LEU A 117 -8.37 5.91 6.86
CA LEU A 117 -7.30 6.85 6.55
C LEU A 117 -7.67 8.31 6.84
N SER A 118 -8.97 8.63 6.85
CA SER A 118 -9.50 9.95 7.21
C SER A 118 -9.70 10.13 8.71
N SER A 119 -9.53 9.06 9.51
CA SER A 119 -9.64 9.14 10.96
C SER A 119 -8.53 10.00 11.56
N GLU A 120 -8.86 10.87 12.51
CA GLU A 120 -7.85 11.61 13.30
C GLU A 120 -6.93 10.67 14.11
N ARG A 121 -7.37 9.42 14.33
CA ARG A 121 -6.58 8.38 15.01
C ARG A 121 -5.60 7.69 14.07
N TRP A 122 -5.70 7.90 12.76
CA TRP A 122 -4.80 7.28 11.82
C TRP A 122 -3.52 8.12 11.67
N ASN A 123 -2.37 7.55 12.05
CA ASN A 123 -1.08 8.24 11.98
C ASN A 123 -0.27 7.93 10.71
N GLY A 124 -0.87 7.28 9.72
CA GLY A 124 -0.19 6.78 8.53
C GLY A 124 0.25 5.32 8.65
N ALA A 125 0.48 4.79 9.85
CA ALA A 125 1.00 3.43 10.03
C ALA A 125 0.01 2.48 10.75
N ARG A 126 -0.81 3.05 11.64
CA ARG A 126 -1.80 2.33 12.44
C ARG A 126 -2.84 3.31 13.01
N LEU A 127 -3.97 2.77 13.48
CA LEU A 127 -4.85 3.49 14.38
C LEU A 127 -4.16 3.66 15.75
N THR A 128 -4.08 4.89 16.25
CA THR A 128 -3.62 5.21 17.60
C THR A 128 -4.79 5.21 18.57
N ASP A 129 -4.55 4.75 19.79
CA ASP A 129 -5.53 4.91 20.86
C ASP A 129 -5.44 6.34 21.40
N LEU A 130 -6.58 6.93 21.80
CA LEU A 130 -6.68 8.27 22.42
C LEU A 130 -5.94 8.39 23.77
N ARG A 131 -5.20 7.36 24.20
CA ARG A 131 -4.49 7.28 25.48
C ARG A 131 -2.97 7.35 25.33
N ASP A 132 -2.45 7.50 24.11
CA ASP A 132 -1.03 7.80 23.87
C ASP A 132 -0.72 9.29 24.05
#